data_AF-A0A2A2Q5V4-F1
#
_entry.id   AF-A0A2A2Q5V4-F1
#
_cell.length_a   1.000
_cell.length_b   1.000
_cell.length_c   1.000
_cell.angle_alpha   90.00
_cell.angle_beta   90.00
_cell.angle_gamma   90.00
#
_symmetry.space_group_name_H-M   'P 1'
#
loop_
_entity.id
_entity.type
_entity.pdbx_description
1 polymer ?
#
loop_
_entity_poly.entity_id
_entity_poly.type
_entity_poly.pdbx_seq_one_letter_code
_entity_poly.pdbx_strand_id
1 'polypeptide(L)'
;MMIKEFRDFILKGNMIDLAVGVIIGAAFGKVITEFTGVLLKTITAFAKVEEVGSVMIGAVDIGPLINSMISLLLVGFALFIVVKAYTTAKARFEKPAAPAGPPEPTAEEKLLAEIRDLLKSKA
;
A
#
# COMPACT_ATOMS: atom_id res chain seq x y z
N MET A 1 4.67 31.35 -20.19
CA MET A 1 5.37 30.29 -20.93
C MET A 1 5.65 29.09 -20.03
N MET A 2 6.26 29.28 -18.85
CA MET A 2 6.52 28.20 -17.87
C MET A 2 5.29 27.48 -17.28
N ILE A 3 4.16 28.17 -17.03
CA ILE A 3 2.97 27.55 -16.41
C ILE A 3 2.29 26.51 -17.33
N LYS A 4 2.36 26.71 -18.66
CA LYS A 4 1.86 25.72 -19.63
C LYS A 4 2.78 24.51 -19.69
N GLU A 5 4.08 24.74 -19.78
CA GLU A 5 5.10 23.68 -19.77
C GLU A 5 5.08 22.84 -18.48
N PHE A 6 4.87 23.48 -17.33
CA PHE A 6 4.71 22.81 -16.04
C PHE A 6 3.42 21.99 -15.96
N ARG A 7 2.31 22.52 -16.49
CA ARG A 7 1.05 21.77 -16.61
C ARG A 7 1.23 20.55 -17.51
N ASP A 8 1.85 20.72 -18.67
CA ASP A 8 2.09 19.61 -19.62
C ASP A 8 3.06 18.57 -19.06
N PHE A 9 4.02 18.99 -18.24
CA PHE A 9 4.91 18.12 -17.49
C PHE A 9 4.17 17.29 -16.42
N ILE A 10 3.32 17.93 -15.60
CA ILE A 10 2.51 17.24 -14.60
C ILE A 10 1.47 16.33 -15.25
N LEU A 11 0.86 16.75 -16.37
CA LEU A 11 -0.12 15.96 -17.12
C LEU A 11 0.50 14.77 -17.88
N LYS A 12 1.83 14.57 -17.85
CA LYS A 12 2.38 13.24 -18.15
C LYS A 12 1.82 12.28 -17.10
N GLY A 13 0.82 11.48 -17.49
CA GLY A 13 -0.07 10.75 -16.58
C GLY A 13 0.61 9.97 -15.45
N ASN A 14 1.84 9.50 -15.63
CA ASN A 14 2.58 8.77 -14.59
C ASN A 14 3.14 9.67 -13.45
N MET A 15 3.27 10.98 -13.63
CA MET A 15 3.91 11.87 -12.64
C MET A 15 2.99 12.27 -11.48
N ILE A 16 1.70 12.49 -11.75
CA ILE A 16 0.72 12.82 -10.71
C ILE A 16 0.54 11.62 -9.78
N ASP A 17 0.31 10.43 -10.36
CA ASP A 17 0.08 9.21 -9.58
C ASP A 17 1.30 8.84 -8.74
N LEU A 18 2.51 9.01 -9.28
CA LEU A 18 3.75 8.85 -8.53
C LEU A 18 3.86 9.85 -7.38
N ALA A 19 3.59 11.13 -7.63
CA ALA A 19 3.68 12.18 -6.61
C ALA A 19 2.68 11.93 -5.47
N VAL A 20 1.44 11.58 -5.82
CA VAL A 20 0.40 11.23 -4.85
C VAL A 20 0.79 9.99 -4.06
N GLY A 21 1.29 8.94 -4.72
CA GLY A 21 1.76 7.72 -4.06
C GLY A 21 2.89 7.96 -3.06
N VAL A 22 3.87 8.79 -3.40
CA VAL A 22 4.98 9.14 -2.50
C VAL A 22 4.49 9.94 -1.28
N ILE A 23 3.63 10.94 -1.50
CA ILE A 23 3.09 11.78 -0.41
C ILE A 23 2.23 10.95 0.54
N ILE A 24 1.33 10.12 0.00
CA ILE A 24 0.49 9.22 0.80
C ILE A 24 1.36 8.20 1.53
N GLY A 25 2.36 7.61 0.87
CA GLY A 25 3.30 6.66 1.48
C GLY A 25 4.05 7.26 2.66
N ALA A 26 4.55 8.49 2.53
CA ALA A 26 5.24 9.19 3.61
C ALA A 26 4.30 9.50 4.79
N ALA A 27 3.10 10.00 4.52
CA ALA A 27 2.11 10.28 5.56
C ALA A 27 1.65 9.01 6.29
N PHE A 28 1.39 7.94 5.53
CA PHE A 28 0.97 6.65 6.05
C PHE A 28 2.06 5.99 6.91
N GLY A 29 3.32 6.08 6.48
CA GLY A 29 4.47 5.61 7.27
C GLY A 29 4.49 6.25 8.67
N LYS A 30 4.24 7.56 8.77
CA LYS A 30 4.15 8.26 10.05
C LYS A 30 3.03 7.74 10.94
N VAL A 31 1.83 7.51 10.38
CA VAL A 31 0.70 6.94 11.12
C VAL A 31 1.04 5.56 11.69
N ILE A 32 1.73 4.71 10.91
CA ILE A 32 2.17 3.40 11.39
C ILE A 32 3.19 3.54 12.51
N THR A 33 4.17 4.43 12.38
CA THR A 33 5.18 4.67 13.43
C THR A 33 4.52 5.10 14.75
N GLU A 34 3.56 6.03 14.69
CA GLU A 34 2.81 6.48 15.88
C GLU A 34 1.97 5.35 16.49
N PHE A 35 1.25 4.58 15.65
CA PHE A 35 0.46 3.44 16.10
C PHE A 35 1.31 2.37 16.78
N THR A 36 2.44 1.99 16.17
CA THR A 36 3.38 1.02 16.75
C THR A 36 3.98 1.55 18.06
N GLY A 37 4.28 2.84 18.14
CA GLY A 37 4.76 3.47 19.37
C GLY A 37 3.73 3.36 20.50
N VAL A 38 2.44 3.60 20.21
CA VAL A 38 1.35 3.40 21.19
C VAL A 38 1.24 1.94 21.59
N LEU A 39 1.33 1.01 20.64
CA LEU A 39 1.25 -0.43 20.92
C LEU A 39 2.40 -0.87 21.83
N LEU A 40 3.63 -0.45 21.55
CA LEU A 40 4.80 -0.75 22.37
C LEU A 40 4.63 -0.20 23.78
N LYS A 41 4.28 1.09 23.92
CA LYS A 41 4.05 1.73 25.23
C LYS A 41 2.95 1.04 26.04
N THR A 42 1.92 0.57 25.35
CA THR A 42 0.81 -0.16 25.98
C THR A 42 1.31 -1.50 26.53
N ILE A 43 2.04 -2.27 25.72
CA ILE A 43 2.62 -3.57 26.12
C ILE A 43 3.58 -3.40 27.29
N THR A 44 4.48 -2.41 27.23
CA THR A 44 5.46 -2.16 28.30
C THR A 44 4.79 -1.70 29.59
N ALA A 45 3.74 -0.87 29.50
CA ALA A 45 2.94 -0.46 30.64
C ALA A 45 2.22 -1.65 31.31
N PHE A 46 1.62 -2.56 30.54
CA PHE A 46 1.00 -3.78 31.07
C PHE A 46 2.02 -4.75 31.68
N ALA A 47 3.21 -4.83 31.10
CA ALA A 47 4.29 -5.68 31.58
C ALA A 47 5.05 -5.10 32.80
N LYS A 48 4.78 -3.84 33.20
CA LYS A 48 5.58 -3.07 34.18
C LYS A 48 7.08 -3.04 33.84
N VAL A 49 7.38 -2.95 32.54
CA VAL A 49 8.75 -2.83 32.02
C VAL A 49 8.91 -1.37 31.60
N GLU A 50 9.79 -0.61 32.26
CA GLU A 50 9.99 0.82 31.94
C GLU A 50 10.68 1.00 30.58
N GLU A 51 11.56 0.07 30.20
CA GLU A 51 12.25 0.09 28.92
C GLU A 51 12.62 -1.34 28.52
N VAL A 52 12.54 -1.67 27.23
CA VAL A 52 13.16 -2.90 26.72
C VAL A 52 14.67 -2.71 26.87
N GLY A 53 15.18 -3.23 27.98
CA GLY A 53 16.32 -2.66 28.69
C GLY A 53 17.63 -2.54 27.91
N SER A 54 18.47 -1.63 28.41
CA SER A 54 19.90 -1.57 28.11
C SER A 54 20.53 -2.92 28.44
N VAL A 55 21.00 -3.64 27.43
CA VAL A 55 21.74 -4.88 27.61
C VAL A 55 23.18 -4.55 27.29
N MET A 56 24.05 -4.56 28.31
CA MET A 56 25.46 -4.27 28.15
C MET A 56 26.22 -5.56 27.81
N ILE A 57 26.93 -5.57 26.69
CA ILE A 57 27.96 -6.57 26.39
C ILE A 57 29.31 -5.84 26.42
N GLY A 58 30.03 -5.96 27.52
CA GLY A 58 31.24 -5.16 27.77
C GLY A 58 30.90 -3.67 27.96
N ALA A 59 31.50 -2.81 27.14
CA ALA A 59 31.23 -1.36 27.15
C ALA A 59 30.19 -0.91 26.10
N VAL A 60 29.54 -1.86 25.40
CA VAL A 60 28.58 -1.57 24.33
C VAL A 60 27.16 -1.89 24.80
N ASP A 61 26.27 -0.89 24.70
CA ASP A 61 24.84 -1.07 24.92
C ASP A 61 24.16 -1.58 23.65
N ILE A 62 23.68 -2.82 23.69
CA ILE A 62 22.90 -3.43 22.61
C ILE A 62 21.38 -3.30 22.83
N GLY A 63 20.94 -2.68 23.93
CA GLY A 63 19.52 -2.41 24.21
C GLY A 63 18.81 -1.65 23.09
N PRO A 64 19.37 -0.55 22.55
CA PRO A 64 18.78 0.18 21.43
C PRO A 64 18.62 -0.66 20.15
N LEU A 65 19.53 -1.62 19.91
CA LEU A 65 19.44 -2.54 18.78
C LEU A 65 18.26 -3.50 18.96
N ILE A 66 18.13 -4.12 20.14
CA ILE A 66 17.02 -5.02 20.46
C ILE A 66 15.68 -4.28 20.38
N ASN A 67 15.61 -3.07 20.93
CA ASN A 67 14.44 -2.20 20.83
C ASN A 67 14.08 -1.89 19.36
N SER A 68 15.07 -1.60 18.52
CA SER A 68 14.86 -1.36 17.09
C SER A 68 14.36 -2.61 16.36
N MET A 69 14.85 -3.80 16.72
CA MET A 69 14.35 -5.06 16.16
C MET A 69 12.90 -5.35 16.56
N ILE A 70 12.54 -5.10 17.82
CA ILE A 70 11.16 -5.23 18.30
C ILE A 70 10.25 -4.23 17.59
N SER A 71 10.68 -2.97 17.47
CA SER A 71 9.96 -1.94 16.74
C SER A 71 9.74 -2.34 15.27
N LEU A 72 10.75 -2.87 14.59
CA LEU A 72 10.65 -3.37 13.22
C LEU A 72 9.59 -4.48 13.09
N LEU A 73 9.61 -5.45 14.00
CA LEU A 73 8.62 -6.53 14.06
C LEU A 73 7.20 -5.99 14.28
N LEU A 74 7.03 -5.03 15.19
CA LEU A 74 5.74 -4.43 15.47
C LEU A 74 5.21 -3.59 14.30
N VAL A 75 6.06 -2.82 13.62
CA VAL A 75 5.69 -2.08 12.39
C VAL A 75 5.21 -3.05 11.31
N GLY A 76 5.94 -4.15 11.09
CA GLY A 76 5.54 -5.19 10.14
C GLY A 76 4.19 -5.81 10.50
N PHE A 77 3.97 -6.11 11.79
CA PHE A 77 2.71 -6.65 12.28
C PHE A 77 1.54 -5.65 12.16
N ALA A 78 1.78 -4.38 12.47
CA ALA A 78 0.79 -3.32 12.30
C ALA A 78 0.40 -3.16 10.83
N LEU A 79 1.39 -3.14 9.92
CA LEU A 79 1.13 -3.08 8.48
C LEU A 79 0.31 -4.29 8.02
N PHE A 80 0.62 -5.49 8.52
CA PHE A 80 -0.16 -6.69 8.25
C PHE A 80 -1.62 -6.56 8.69
N ILE A 81 -1.89 -6.02 9.88
CA ILE A 81 -3.26 -5.77 10.36
C ILE A 81 -3.98 -4.78 9.43
N VAL A 82 -3.33 -3.69 9.04
CA VAL A 82 -3.95 -2.67 8.17
C VAL A 82 -4.26 -3.25 6.79
N VAL A 83 -3.32 -3.97 6.19
CA VAL A 83 -3.51 -4.64 4.90
C VAL A 83 -4.65 -5.66 5.00
N LYS A 84 -4.68 -6.48 6.06
CA LYS A 84 -5.75 -7.45 6.31
C LYS A 84 -7.10 -6.77 6.52
N ALA A 85 -7.15 -5.66 7.25
CA ALA A 85 -8.37 -4.89 7.46
C ALA A 85 -8.89 -4.31 6.15
N TYR A 86 -7.98 -3.77 5.32
CA TYR A 86 -8.32 -3.27 3.98
C TYR A 86 -8.84 -4.38 3.06
N THR A 87 -8.15 -5.52 2.98
CA THR A 87 -8.58 -6.65 2.13
C THR A 87 -9.90 -7.24 2.59
N THR A 88 -10.12 -7.35 3.90
CA THR A 88 -11.38 -7.81 4.49
C THR A 88 -12.51 -6.82 4.26
N ALA A 89 -12.27 -5.52 4.43
CA ALA A 89 -13.24 -4.47 4.17
C ALA A 89 -13.62 -4.43 2.69
N LYS A 90 -12.63 -4.47 1.79
CA LYS A 90 -12.86 -4.54 0.33
C LYS A 90 -13.76 -5.71 -0.03
N ALA A 91 -13.46 -6.91 0.46
CA ALA A 91 -14.28 -8.10 0.23
C ALA A 91 -15.71 -8.01 0.79
N ARG A 92 -15.96 -7.11 1.75
CA ARG A 92 -17.27 -6.90 2.37
C ARG A 92 -18.09 -5.79 1.68
N PHE A 93 -17.42 -4.77 1.13
CA PHE A 93 -18.06 -3.67 0.40
C PHE A 93 -18.22 -3.94 -1.09
N GLU A 94 -17.30 -4.71 -1.68
CA GLU A 94 -17.55 -5.39 -2.96
C GLU A 94 -18.45 -6.59 -2.65
N LYS A 95 -19.77 -6.33 -2.59
CA LYS A 95 -20.79 -7.38 -2.74
C LYS A 95 -20.32 -8.27 -3.90
N PRO A 96 -20.27 -9.62 -3.79
CA PRO A 96 -19.86 -10.44 -4.91
C PRO A 96 -20.71 -10.01 -6.09
N ALA A 97 -20.09 -9.32 -7.06
CA ALA A 97 -20.73 -9.11 -8.32
C ALA A 97 -21.06 -10.54 -8.75
N ALA A 98 -22.35 -10.82 -8.98
CA ALA A 98 -22.74 -12.06 -9.65
C ALA A 98 -21.73 -12.27 -10.77
N PRO A 99 -21.10 -13.46 -10.86
CA PRO A 99 -19.88 -13.67 -11.62
C PRO A 99 -20.01 -12.90 -12.91
N ALA A 100 -19.14 -11.89 -13.09
CA ALA A 100 -19.16 -11.07 -14.28
C ALA A 100 -19.26 -12.06 -15.43
N GLY A 101 -20.35 -11.96 -16.21
CA GLY A 101 -20.47 -12.73 -17.43
C GLY A 101 -19.17 -12.55 -18.24
N PRO A 102 -18.83 -13.50 -19.12
CA PRO A 102 -17.59 -13.45 -19.89
C PRO A 102 -17.36 -12.01 -20.35
N PRO A 103 -16.16 -11.44 -20.11
CA PRO A 103 -15.89 -10.02 -20.32
C PRO A 103 -16.48 -9.60 -21.65
N GLU A 104 -17.31 -8.55 -21.63
CA GLU A 104 -17.84 -8.02 -22.89
C GLU A 104 -16.64 -7.78 -23.82
N PRO A 105 -16.69 -8.29 -25.07
CA PRO A 105 -15.60 -8.11 -26.00
C PRO A 105 -15.24 -6.62 -26.06
N THR A 106 -13.98 -6.34 -25.85
CA THR A 106 -13.41 -4.98 -25.93
C THR A 106 -13.77 -4.37 -27.29
N ALA A 107 -13.77 -3.04 -27.38
CA ALA A 107 -14.04 -2.37 -28.66
C ALA A 107 -13.12 -2.89 -29.78
N GLU A 108 -11.88 -3.25 -29.44
CA GLU A 108 -10.93 -3.88 -30.35
C GLU A 108 -11.36 -5.29 -30.76
N GLU A 109 -11.79 -6.15 -29.84
CA GLU A 109 -12.29 -7.49 -30.17
C GLU A 109 -13.56 -7.45 -31.02
N LYS A 110 -14.43 -6.45 -30.81
CA LYS A 110 -15.61 -6.20 -31.66
C LYS A 110 -15.19 -5.79 -33.08
N LEU A 111 -14.27 -4.83 -33.20
CA LEU A 111 -13.75 -4.40 -34.49
C LEU A 111 -13.04 -5.53 -35.23
N LEU A 112 -12.27 -6.37 -34.53
CA LEU A 112 -11.60 -7.53 -35.12
C LEU A 112 -12.60 -8.60 -35.58
N ALA A 113 -13.71 -8.79 -34.85
CA ALA A 113 -14.80 -9.66 -35.28
C ALA A 113 -15.48 -9.13 -36.55
N GLU A 114 -15.78 -7.83 -36.60
CA GLU A 114 -16.34 -7.17 -37.79
C GLU A 114 -15.39 -7.27 -39.00
N ILE A 115 -14.09 -7.03 -38.81
CA ILE A 115 -13.08 -7.16 -39.87
C ILE A 115 -13.01 -8.59 -40.40
N ARG A 116 -13.01 -9.60 -39.51
CA ARG A 116 -13.03 -11.01 -39.90
C ARG A 116 -14.24 -11.35 -40.76
N ASP A 117 -15.42 -10.85 -40.38
CA ASP A 117 -16.66 -11.15 -41.08
C ASP A 117 -16.73 -10.41 -42.43
N LEU A 118 -16.21 -9.19 -42.50
CA LEU A 118 -16.02 -8.46 -43.76
C LEU A 118 -15.04 -9.17 -44.70
N LEU A 119 -13.95 -9.75 -44.18
CA LEU A 119 -13.01 -10.53 -44.98
C LEU A 119 -13.63 -11.83 -45.51
N LYS A 120 -14.42 -12.54 -44.70
CA LYS A 120 -15.18 -13.73 -45.17
C LYS A 120 -16.20 -13.39 -46.24
N SER A 121 -16.81 -12.20 -46.18
CA SER A 121 -17.78 -11.76 -47.19
C SER A 121 -17.15 -11.34 -48.52
N LYS A 122 -15.84 -11.05 -48.54
CA LYS A 122 -15.09 -10.63 -49.73
C LYS A 122 -14.25 -11.75 -50.36
N ALA A 123 -14.16 -12.90 -49.70
CA ALA A 123 -13.57 -14.13 -50.23
C ALA A 123 -14.65 -14.98 -50.90
#